data_AF-A0A9Q0D5V6-F1
#
_entry.id   AF-A0A9Q0D5V6-F1
#
_cell.length_a   1.000
_cell.length_b   1.000
_cell.length_c   1.000
_cell.angle_alpha   90.00
_cell.angle_beta   90.00
_cell.angle_gamma   90.00
#
_symmetry.space_group_name_H-M   'P 1'
#
loop_
_entity.id
_entity.type
_entity.pdbx_description
1 polymer ?
#
loop_
_entity_poly.entity_id
_entity_poly.type
_entity_poly.pdbx_seq_one_letter_code
_entity_poly.pdbx_strand_id
1 'polypeptide(L)'
;MEEVSGAVGEVEEVSGAVGEVEEVSGAVGEVEEVSGAVGEVEEVSGAVGEMEEVSGAVGEMEEVSGAVGEVEEVSGAVGEVEEVSGAVGEVEEVSGAVGEVEEVSGAVGEVEEVSGAVGEVEEVSGAVGEMEEVSGAVGEVVGYESIKSASRMNSAIV
;
A
#
# COMPACT_ATOMS: atom_id res chain seq x y z
N MET A 1 -10.56 4.39 -16.27
CA MET A 1 -11.70 3.46 -16.13
C MET A 1 -12.13 3.66 -14.71
N GLU A 2 -13.41 3.92 -14.46
CA GLU A 2 -13.88 4.26 -13.12
C GLU A 2 -14.82 3.15 -12.66
N GLU A 3 -14.47 2.44 -11.58
CA GLU A 3 -15.30 1.43 -10.93
C GLU A 3 -15.57 1.83 -9.48
N VAL A 4 -16.78 1.52 -9.01
CA VAL A 4 -17.18 1.78 -7.62
C VAL A 4 -18.03 0.62 -7.14
N SER A 5 -17.57 -0.07 -6.10
CA SER A 5 -18.22 -1.24 -5.56
C SER A 5 -18.44 -1.15 -4.06
N GLY A 6 -19.31 -2.04 -3.56
CA GLY A 6 -19.41 -2.22 -2.12
C GLY A 6 -20.48 -3.21 -1.68
N ALA A 7 -20.18 -3.97 -0.63
CA ALA A 7 -21.00 -5.10 -0.23
C ALA A 7 -21.02 -5.38 1.29
N VAL A 8 -21.95 -6.26 1.69
CA VAL A 8 -21.84 -7.04 2.92
C VAL A 8 -21.58 -8.47 2.47
N GLY A 9 -20.35 -8.96 2.66
CA GLY A 9 -19.80 -10.12 1.97
C GLY A 9 -18.51 -9.73 1.24
N GLU A 10 -18.29 -10.32 0.07
CA GLU A 10 -17.08 -10.17 -0.73
C GLU A 10 -17.27 -9.10 -1.81
N VAL A 11 -16.20 -8.33 -2.06
CA VAL A 11 -15.98 -7.50 -3.26
C VAL A 11 -14.72 -8.03 -3.94
N GLU A 12 -14.82 -8.28 -5.24
CA GLU A 12 -13.68 -8.68 -6.08
C GLU A 12 -13.69 -7.77 -7.31
N GLU A 13 -12.66 -6.93 -7.47
CA GLU A 13 -12.51 -6.04 -8.63
C GLU A 13 -11.21 -6.36 -9.39
N VAL A 14 -11.27 -6.28 -10.72
CA VAL A 14 -10.09 -6.48 -11.57
C VAL A 14 -10.18 -5.53 -12.74
N SER A 15 -9.29 -4.56 -12.76
CA SER A 15 -9.26 -3.53 -13.79
C SER A 15 -7.93 -3.47 -14.53
N GLY A 16 -7.95 -2.76 -15.66
CA GLY A 16 -6.70 -2.39 -16.30
C GLY A 16 -6.86 -1.66 -17.61
N ALA A 17 -5.97 -0.70 -17.87
CA ALA A 17 -6.11 0.22 -18.99
C ALA A 17 -4.78 0.71 -19.59
N VAL A 18 -4.90 1.34 -20.76
CA VAL A 18 -3.90 2.29 -21.26
C VAL A 18 -4.53 3.68 -21.08
N GLY A 19 -3.98 4.48 -20.18
CA GLY A 19 -4.64 5.65 -19.58
C GLY A 19 -4.95 5.37 -18.10
N GLU A 20 -5.89 6.12 -17.55
CA GLU A 20 -6.24 6.11 -16.12
C GLU A 20 -7.08 4.87 -15.73
N VAL A 21 -6.87 4.38 -14.51
CA VAL A 21 -7.72 3.47 -13.73
C VAL A 21 -8.03 4.17 -12.40
N GLU A 22 -9.30 4.18 -12.01
CA GLU A 22 -9.81 4.74 -10.76
C GLU A 22 -10.75 3.69 -10.15
N GLU A 23 -10.42 3.11 -8.99
CA GLU A 23 -11.25 2.13 -8.30
C GLU A 23 -11.59 2.61 -6.89
N VAL A 24 -12.85 2.39 -6.49
CA VAL A 24 -13.30 2.68 -5.13
C VAL A 24 -14.14 1.52 -4.61
N SER A 25 -13.60 0.78 -3.66
CA SER A 25 -14.26 -0.40 -3.13
C SER A 25 -14.55 -0.29 -1.63
N GLY A 26 -15.39 -1.20 -1.15
CA GLY A 26 -15.45 -1.43 0.29
C GLY A 26 -16.48 -2.42 0.77
N ALA A 27 -16.14 -3.16 1.81
CA ALA A 27 -16.96 -4.25 2.31
C ALA A 27 -17.09 -4.30 3.82
N VAL A 28 -18.21 -4.87 4.28
CA VAL A 28 -18.24 -5.55 5.59
C VAL A 28 -18.06 -7.03 5.29
N GLY A 29 -16.81 -7.47 5.28
CA GLY A 29 -16.34 -8.74 4.73
C GLY A 29 -15.00 -8.54 4.07
N GLU A 30 -14.80 -9.17 2.92
CA GLU A 30 -13.53 -9.23 2.18
C GLU A 30 -13.55 -8.26 0.99
N VAL A 31 -12.43 -7.62 0.73
CA VAL A 31 -12.15 -6.82 -0.48
C VAL A 31 -10.90 -7.41 -1.13
N GLU A 32 -11.00 -7.80 -2.40
CA GLU A 32 -9.86 -8.20 -3.22
C GLU A 32 -9.82 -7.31 -4.48
N GLU A 33 -8.78 -6.51 -4.63
CA GLU A 33 -8.60 -5.62 -5.79
C GLU A 33 -7.32 -5.96 -6.56
N VAL A 34 -7.41 -5.95 -7.89
CA VAL A 34 -6.25 -6.09 -8.76
C VAL A 34 -6.35 -5.11 -9.90
N SER A 35 -5.49 -4.10 -9.92
CA SER A 35 -5.47 -3.12 -11.00
C SER A 35 -4.13 -3.04 -11.72
N GLY A 36 -4.17 -2.36 -12.86
CA GLY A 36 -2.93 -1.90 -13.45
C GLY A 36 -3.07 -1.12 -14.74
N ALA A 37 -2.15 -0.20 -14.95
CA ALA A 37 -2.21 0.73 -16.06
C ALA A 37 -0.87 0.96 -16.77
N VAL A 38 -0.96 1.32 -18.06
CA VAL A 38 0.05 2.16 -18.69
C VAL A 38 -0.49 3.58 -18.68
N GLY A 39 -0.25 4.29 -17.58
CA GLY A 39 -0.94 5.50 -17.19
C GLY A 39 -1.00 5.58 -15.66
N GLU A 40 -2.04 6.22 -15.16
CA GLU A 40 -2.30 6.45 -13.73
C GLU A 40 -3.20 5.32 -13.18
N VAL A 41 -2.92 4.91 -11.94
CA VAL A 41 -3.78 4.04 -11.11
C VAL A 41 -4.09 4.82 -9.83
N GLU A 42 -5.37 5.00 -9.52
CA GLU A 42 -5.85 5.55 -8.25
C GLU A 42 -6.81 4.55 -7.62
N GLU A 43 -6.51 4.06 -6.42
CA GLU A 43 -7.37 3.13 -5.68
C GLU A 43 -7.68 3.63 -4.29
N VAL A 44 -8.94 3.45 -3.89
CA VAL A 44 -9.39 3.77 -2.54
C VAL A 44 -10.29 2.67 -2.03
N SER A 45 -9.83 1.98 -0.99
CA SER A 45 -10.49 0.79 -0.50
C SER A 45 -10.79 0.86 1.00
N GLY A 46 -11.78 0.09 1.45
CA GLY A 46 -12.14 0.07 2.86
C GLY A 46 -12.84 -1.20 3.33
N ALA A 47 -12.33 -1.86 4.37
CA ALA A 47 -12.93 -3.10 4.89
C ALA A 47 -13.26 -3.06 6.39
N VAL A 48 -14.34 -3.72 6.77
CA VAL A 48 -14.51 -4.28 8.12
C VAL A 48 -14.38 -5.80 7.98
N GLY A 49 -13.12 -6.25 7.92
CA GLY A 49 -12.72 -7.60 7.56
C GLY A 49 -11.32 -7.57 6.96
N GLU A 50 -11.09 -8.41 5.97
CA GLU A 50 -9.81 -8.60 5.27
C GLU A 50 -9.81 -7.78 3.97
N MET A 51 -8.64 -7.33 3.57
CA MET A 51 -8.40 -6.57 2.36
C MET A 51 -7.08 -7.01 1.75
N GLU A 52 -7.11 -7.37 0.47
CA GLU A 52 -5.94 -7.70 -0.34
C GLU A 52 -5.94 -6.85 -1.61
N GLU A 53 -4.90 -6.05 -1.84
CA GLU A 53 -4.77 -5.20 -3.02
C GLU A 53 -3.46 -5.48 -3.75
N VAL A 54 -3.53 -5.61 -5.08
CA VAL A 54 -2.34 -5.83 -5.90
C VAL A 54 -2.38 -4.98 -7.15
N SER A 55 -1.44 -4.06 -7.25
CA SER A 55 -1.55 -2.99 -8.23
C SER A 55 -0.24 -2.70 -8.93
N GLY A 56 -0.34 -2.30 -10.21
CA GLY A 56 0.83 -2.15 -11.08
C GLY A 56 0.73 -1.03 -12.12
N ALA A 57 1.69 -0.10 -12.15
CA ALA A 57 1.69 1.00 -13.12
C ALA A 57 2.98 1.12 -13.97
N VAL A 58 2.81 1.54 -15.22
CA VAL A 58 3.87 2.25 -15.97
C VAL A 58 3.44 3.72 -16.05
N GLY A 59 3.68 4.43 -14.97
CA GLY A 59 3.16 5.77 -14.70
C GLY A 59 3.11 6.01 -13.20
N GLU A 60 2.11 6.77 -12.77
CA GLU A 60 1.86 7.14 -11.38
C GLU A 60 0.84 6.17 -10.76
N MET A 61 0.95 5.97 -9.46
CA MET A 61 0.12 5.07 -8.67
C MET A 61 -0.12 5.71 -7.31
N GLU A 62 -1.39 5.84 -6.95
CA GLU A 62 -1.84 6.34 -5.65
C GLU A 62 -2.82 5.32 -5.04
N GLU A 63 -2.47 4.75 -3.90
CA GLU A 63 -3.27 3.74 -3.20
C GLU A 63 -3.59 4.19 -1.77
N VAL A 64 -4.86 4.08 -1.40
CA VAL A 64 -5.32 4.43 -0.05
C VAL A 64 -6.24 3.34 0.48
N SER A 65 -5.72 2.59 1.44
CA SER A 65 -6.44 1.49 2.07
C SER A 65 -6.76 1.74 3.53
N GLY A 66 -7.71 0.97 4.04
CA GLY A 66 -7.84 0.87 5.48
C GLY A 66 -8.89 -0.11 5.96
N ALA A 67 -8.57 -0.77 7.08
CA ALA A 67 -9.43 -1.80 7.63
C ALA A 67 -9.65 -1.72 9.15
N VAL A 68 -10.80 -2.26 9.58
CA VAL A 68 -10.92 -2.86 10.91
C VAL A 68 -10.75 -4.36 10.74
N GLY A 69 -9.49 -4.79 10.67
CA GLY A 69 -9.08 -6.14 10.34
C GLY A 69 -7.66 -6.12 9.75
N GLU A 70 -7.47 -6.81 8.65
CA GLU A 70 -6.17 -7.02 7.99
C GLU A 70 -6.16 -6.22 6.67
N VAL A 71 -5.02 -5.61 6.37
CA VAL A 71 -4.71 -4.95 5.09
C VAL A 71 -3.42 -5.59 4.57
N GLU A 72 -3.47 -6.18 3.38
CA GLU A 72 -2.31 -6.65 2.63
C GLU A 72 -2.24 -5.90 1.29
N GLU A 73 -1.17 -5.15 1.06
CA GLU A 73 -0.99 -4.34 -0.15
C GLU A 73 0.32 -4.70 -0.86
N VAL A 74 0.24 -4.83 -2.18
CA VAL A 74 1.41 -5.03 -3.04
C VAL A 74 1.33 -4.11 -4.25
N SER A 75 2.14 -3.06 -4.21
CA SER A 75 2.21 -2.08 -5.28
C SER A 75 3.51 -2.18 -6.07
N GLY A 76 3.49 -1.61 -7.28
CA GLY A 76 4.75 -1.32 -7.95
C GLY A 76 4.64 -0.59 -9.27
N ALA A 77 5.62 0.27 -9.52
CA ALA A 77 5.62 1.11 -10.71
C ALA A 77 6.96 1.21 -11.45
N VAL A 78 6.87 1.47 -12.75
CA VAL A 78 7.93 2.20 -13.47
C VAL A 78 7.50 3.67 -13.52
N GLY A 79 7.74 4.35 -12.41
CA GLY A 79 7.28 5.72 -12.15
C GLY A 79 7.23 5.95 -10.64
N GLU A 80 6.14 6.54 -10.17
CA GLU A 80 5.92 6.94 -8.78
C GLU A 80 4.89 5.99 -8.15
N VAL A 81 5.11 5.63 -6.89
CA VAL A 81 4.19 4.89 -6.02
C VAL A 81 3.96 5.73 -4.77
N GLU A 82 2.72 6.10 -4.49
CA GLU A 82 2.29 6.70 -3.24
C GLU A 82 1.26 5.78 -2.56
N GLU A 83 1.57 5.29 -1.37
CA GLU A 83 0.72 4.37 -0.61
C GLU A 83 0.39 4.93 0.78
N VAL A 84 -0.88 4.79 1.16
CA VAL A 84 -1.35 5.14 2.50
C VAL A 84 -2.25 4.05 3.04
N SER A 85 -1.73 3.30 4.01
CA SER A 85 -2.48 2.25 4.67
C SER A 85 -2.79 2.56 6.12
N GLY A 86 -3.81 1.88 6.64
CA GLY A 86 -3.95 1.80 8.09
C GLY A 86 -5.03 0.89 8.61
N ALA A 87 -4.73 0.26 9.74
CA ALA A 87 -5.64 -0.71 10.34
C ALA A 87 -5.86 -0.57 11.85
N VAL A 88 -7.04 -0.99 12.30
CA VAL A 88 -7.21 -1.53 13.65
C VAL A 88 -7.07 -3.05 13.57
N GLY A 89 -5.83 -3.50 13.42
CA GLY A 89 -5.44 -4.88 13.21
C GLY A 89 -4.04 -4.93 12.64
N GLU A 90 -3.86 -5.60 11.50
CA GLU A 90 -2.56 -5.86 10.87
C GLU A 90 -2.49 -5.10 9.54
N VAL A 91 -1.29 -4.60 9.22
CA VAL A 91 -0.95 -3.97 7.95
C VAL A 91 0.32 -4.67 7.45
N GLU A 92 0.26 -5.23 6.25
CA GLU A 92 1.41 -5.75 5.51
C GLU A 92 1.51 -5.04 4.16
N GLU A 93 2.59 -4.30 3.93
CA GLU A 93 2.81 -3.52 2.70
C GLU A 93 4.12 -3.93 2.02
N VAL A 94 4.03 -4.09 0.70
CA VAL A 94 5.20 -4.32 -0.14
C VAL A 94 5.14 -3.45 -1.37
N SER A 95 6.02 -2.46 -1.41
CA SER A 95 6.10 -1.51 -2.51
C SER A 95 7.42 -1.58 -3.26
N GLY A 96 7.38 -1.17 -4.53
CA GLY A 96 8.63 -0.86 -5.19
C GLY A 96 8.54 -0.19 -6.55
N ALA A 97 9.54 0.65 -6.82
CA ALA A 97 9.56 1.46 -8.03
C ALA A 97 10.90 1.47 -8.76
N VAL A 98 10.83 1.66 -10.09
CA VAL A 98 11.92 2.31 -10.84
C VAL A 98 11.59 3.79 -10.94
N GLY A 99 11.76 4.49 -9.83
CA GLY A 99 11.40 5.89 -9.62
C GLY A 99 11.32 6.18 -8.13
N GLU A 100 10.20 6.71 -7.67
CA GLU A 100 9.99 7.17 -6.29
C GLU A 100 8.95 6.26 -5.61
N VAL A 101 9.17 5.99 -4.33
CA VAL A 101 8.21 5.30 -3.44
C VAL A 101 7.99 6.22 -2.25
N GLU A 102 6.74 6.59 -1.98
CA GLU A 102 6.31 7.28 -0.77
C GLU A 102 5.27 6.41 -0.05
N GLU A 103 5.55 5.98 1.17
CA GLU A 103 4.66 5.11 1.94
C GLU A 103 4.32 5.72 3.30
N VAL A 104 3.05 5.60 3.67
CA VAL A 104 2.52 6.02 4.97
C VAL A 104 1.66 4.92 5.57
N SER A 105 2.20 4.18 6.53
CA SER A 105 1.47 3.13 7.22
C SER A 105 1.15 3.46 8.67
N GLY A 106 0.12 2.80 9.19
CA GLY A 106 -0.01 2.73 10.64
C GLY A 106 -1.13 1.85 11.17
N ALA A 107 -0.85 1.19 12.29
CA ALA A 107 -1.80 0.28 12.91
C ALA A 107 -1.95 0.46 14.43
N VAL A 108 -3.16 0.18 14.92
CA VAL A 108 -3.36 -0.27 16.31
C VAL A 108 -3.26 -1.81 16.32
N GLY A 109 -2.05 -2.30 16.07
CA GLY A 109 -1.70 -3.71 16.01
C GLY A 109 -0.32 -3.86 15.42
N GLU A 110 -0.18 -4.66 14.37
CA GLU A 110 1.10 -5.00 13.74
C GLU A 110 1.24 -4.25 12.40
N VAL A 111 2.47 -3.87 12.06
CA VAL A 111 2.85 -3.24 10.78
C VAL A 111 4.06 -3.98 10.26
N GLU A 112 4.00 -4.53 9.05
CA GLU A 112 5.16 -5.08 8.35
C GLU A 112 5.29 -4.38 6.98
N GLU A 113 6.40 -3.68 6.77
CA GLU A 113 6.62 -2.90 5.55
C GLU A 113 7.92 -3.31 4.85
N VAL A 114 7.84 -3.44 3.53
CA VAL A 114 9.00 -3.67 2.68
C VAL A 114 8.94 -2.77 1.45
N SER A 115 9.85 -1.81 1.42
CA SER A 115 9.93 -0.85 0.32
C SER A 115 11.24 -0.95 -0.45
N GLY A 116 11.17 -0.66 -1.75
CA GLY A 116 12.37 -0.66 -2.56
C GLY A 116 12.33 0.14 -3.85
N ALA A 117 13.32 1.01 -4.06
CA ALA A 117 13.39 1.81 -5.28
C ALA A 117 14.75 1.78 -5.99
N VAL A 118 14.72 1.87 -7.32
CA VAL A 118 15.84 2.43 -8.09
C VAL A 118 15.59 3.94 -8.25
N GLY A 119 15.71 4.65 -7.14
CA GLY A 119 15.46 6.08 -7.02
C GLY A 119 15.34 6.46 -5.54
N GLU A 120 14.23 7.07 -5.15
CA GLU A 120 14.02 7.59 -3.80
C GLU A 120 12.96 6.75 -3.08
N VAL A 121 13.13 6.57 -1.78
CA VAL A 121 12.17 5.95 -0.86
C VAL A 121 11.95 6.91 0.29
N GLU A 122 10.71 7.36 0.48
CA GLU A 122 10.27 8.10 1.66
C GLU A 122 9.22 7.29 2.42
N GLU A 123 9.50 6.96 3.68
CA GLU A 123 8.60 6.12 4.48
C GLU A 123 8.19 6.80 5.76
N VAL A 124 6.98 6.44 6.17
CA VAL A 124 6.48 6.72 7.49
C VAL A 124 5.62 5.63 7.99
N SER A 125 5.85 5.33 9.26
CA SER A 125 5.15 4.24 9.87
C SER A 125 4.82 4.54 11.34
N GLY A 126 3.74 3.94 11.81
CA GLY A 126 3.36 4.07 13.21
C GLY A 126 2.54 2.92 13.75
N ALA A 127 3.07 2.20 14.75
CA ALA A 127 2.34 1.12 15.41
C ALA A 127 2.10 1.37 16.90
N VAL A 128 0.88 1.03 17.35
CA VAL A 128 0.58 0.73 18.76
C VAL A 128 0.63 -0.79 18.99
N GLY A 129 1.72 -1.41 18.54
CA GLY A 129 1.98 -2.84 18.70
C GLY A 129 3.36 -3.21 18.17
N GLU A 130 3.44 -4.21 17.30
CA GLU A 130 4.71 -4.63 16.68
C GLU A 130 4.91 -3.93 15.33
N MET A 131 6.17 -3.83 14.91
CA MET A 131 6.55 -3.16 13.66
C MET A 131 7.84 -3.76 13.12
N GLU A 132 7.84 -4.19 11.87
CA GLU A 132 9.03 -4.60 11.14
C GLU A 132 9.10 -3.84 9.82
N GLU A 133 10.25 -3.19 9.56
CA GLU A 133 10.44 -2.34 8.38
C GLU A 133 11.74 -2.68 7.66
N VAL A 134 11.67 -2.79 6.34
CA VAL A 134 12.82 -3.01 5.47
C VAL A 134 12.74 -2.11 4.25
N SER A 135 13.63 -1.13 4.17
CA SER A 135 13.74 -0.26 3.01
C SER A 135 15.06 -0.34 2.27
N GLY A 136 15.02 -0.19 0.95
CA GLY A 136 16.18 -0.32 0.11
C GLY A 136 16.17 0.56 -1.12
N ALA A 137 17.15 1.45 -1.28
CA ALA A 137 17.26 2.26 -2.51
C ALA A 137 18.60 2.15 -3.22
N VAL A 138 18.58 2.22 -4.55
CA VAL A 138 19.72 2.67 -5.35
C VAL A 138 19.60 4.19 -5.54
N GLY A 139 19.65 4.91 -4.43
CA GLY A 139 19.45 6.36 -4.38
C GLY A 139 19.34 6.87 -2.94
N GLU A 140 18.21 7.44 -2.58
CA GLU A 140 17.95 8.00 -1.24
C GLU A 140 16.90 7.18 -0.48
N VAL A 141 17.05 7.10 0.84
CA VAL A 141 16.03 6.58 1.76
C VAL A 141 15.86 7.57 2.89
N VAL A 142 14.63 8.04 3.10
CA VAL A 142 14.21 8.88 4.22
C VAL A 142 13.08 8.15 4.94
N GLY A 143 13.16 7.99 6.26
CA GLY A 143 12.14 7.27 7.02
C GLY A 143 11.82 7.95 8.35
N TYR A 144 10.55 7.95 8.75
CA TYR A 144 10.15 8.35 10.09
C TYR A 144 9.18 7.39 10.77
N GLU A 145 9.57 6.90 11.95
CA GLU A 145 8.73 5.97 12.70
C GLU A 145 8.16 6.59 13.98
N SER A 146 7.03 6.07 14.42
CA SER A 146 6.48 6.32 15.75
C SER A 146 5.86 5.07 16.37
N ILE A 147 6.62 4.38 17.24
CA ILE A 147 6.16 3.16 17.91
C ILE A 147 5.99 3.29 19.43
N LYS A 148 4.94 2.65 19.98
CA LYS A 148 4.71 2.58 21.44
C LYS A 148 5.11 1.25 22.08
N SER A 149 5.63 0.30 21.31
CA SER A 149 6.12 -1.01 21.78
C SER A 149 7.44 -1.45 21.12
N ALA A 150 7.48 -2.50 20.30
CA ALA A 150 8.72 -3.15 19.81
C ALA A 150 8.86 -2.99 18.29
N SER A 151 10.05 -2.62 17.81
CA SER A 151 10.34 -2.47 16.37
C SER A 151 11.66 -3.14 15.95
N ARG A 152 11.74 -3.54 14.68
CA ARG A 152 12.98 -3.90 13.98
C ARG A 152 13.03 -3.19 12.64
N MET A 153 14.14 -2.50 12.37
CA MET A 153 14.38 -1.84 11.10
C MET A 153 15.63 -2.37 10.39
N ASN A 154 15.57 -2.43 9.07
CA ASN A 154 16.74 -2.65 8.24
C ASN A 154 16.69 -1.86 6.93
N SER A 155 17.32 -0.68 6.90
CA SER A 155 17.46 0.12 5.68
C SER A 155 18.81 -0.09 4.98
N ALA A 156 18.82 -0.06 3.64
CA ALA A 156 20.02 -0.17 2.82
C ALA A 156 20.04 0.83 1.64
N ILE A 157 21.22 1.41 1.37
CA ILE A 157 21.46 2.23 0.17
C ILE A 157 22.63 1.62 -0.62
N VAL A 158 22.45 1.42 -1.93
CA VAL A 158 23.41 0.74 -2.85
C VAL A 158 24.04 1.70 -3.85
#